data_AF-A0A4P6XF87-F1
#
_entry.id   AF-A0A4P6XF87-F1
#
_cell.length_a   1.000
_cell.length_b   1.000
_cell.length_c   1.000
_cell.angle_alpha   90.00
_cell.angle_beta   90.00
_cell.angle_gamma   90.00
#
_symmetry.space_group_name_H-M   'P 1'
#
loop_
_entity.id
_entity.type
_entity.pdbx_description
1 polymer ?
#
loop_
_entity_poly.entity_id
_entity_poly.type
_entity_poly.pdbx_seq_one_letter_code
_entity_poly.pdbx_strand_id
1 'polypeptide(L)'
;MFKWIASWGSGRLTKMPDICEHARQQAMSQLLNAGALTPQYRSDVTSEKDFEERQIRLPLCTVWGEDPQPDGVRFTLSVSLLQVEDALLEQLSASEPRFRDERDRLHADIKQTVLRSLTNAVNATGAPPSVICSALTSSSS
;
A
#
# COMPACT_ATOMS: atom_id res chain seq x y z
N MET A 1 26.06 -32.80 51.27
CA MET A 1 26.86 -32.00 50.31
C MET A 1 26.01 -31.83 49.06
N PHE A 2 25.32 -30.68 48.94
CA PHE A 2 24.42 -30.38 47.82
C PHE A 2 25.21 -29.79 46.66
N LYS A 3 24.94 -30.24 45.42
CA LYS A 3 25.44 -29.60 44.21
C LYS A 3 24.26 -29.31 43.29
N TRP A 4 23.80 -28.07 43.35
CA TRP A 4 22.95 -27.45 42.34
C TRP A 4 23.83 -27.09 41.13
N ILE A 5 23.36 -27.38 39.91
CA ILE A 5 23.84 -26.71 38.70
C ILE A 5 22.60 -26.24 37.93
N ALA A 6 22.22 -24.99 38.18
CA ALA A 6 21.45 -24.21 37.22
C ALA A 6 22.46 -23.63 36.22
N SER A 7 22.32 -23.97 34.94
CA SER A 7 23.00 -23.26 33.86
C SER A 7 21.94 -22.69 32.93
N TRP A 8 21.64 -21.41 33.14
CA TRP A 8 20.88 -20.59 32.21
C TRP A 8 21.88 -19.97 31.23
N GLY A 9 22.02 -20.58 30.06
CA GLY A 9 22.63 -19.97 28.89
C GLY A 9 21.54 -19.31 28.05
N SER A 10 21.23 -18.05 28.37
CA SER A 10 20.31 -17.20 27.63
C SER A 10 20.89 -16.90 26.23
N GLY A 11 20.65 -17.80 25.28
CA GLY A 11 20.87 -17.55 23.87
C GLY A 11 19.75 -16.68 23.35
N ARG A 12 20.08 -15.46 22.88
CA ARG A 12 19.17 -14.59 22.14
C ARG A 12 18.46 -15.40 21.05
N LEU A 13 17.20 -15.76 21.28
CA LEU A 13 16.25 -15.93 20.20
C LEU A 13 16.14 -14.54 19.56
N THR A 14 16.95 -14.28 18.54
CA THR A 14 16.57 -13.30 17.53
C THR A 14 15.15 -13.68 17.14
N LYS A 15 14.14 -12.89 17.53
CA LYS A 15 12.76 -13.07 17.08
C LYS A 15 12.86 -13.22 15.56
N MET A 16 12.64 -14.43 15.05
CA MET A 16 12.51 -14.59 13.61
C MET A 16 11.38 -13.64 13.22
N PRO A 17 11.60 -12.75 12.23
CA PRO A 17 10.52 -11.90 11.76
C PRO A 17 9.35 -12.82 11.43
N ASP A 18 8.17 -12.44 11.88
CA ASP A 18 6.95 -13.15 11.56
C ASP A 18 6.89 -13.31 10.04
N ILE A 19 6.84 -14.54 9.54
CA ILE A 19 6.91 -14.83 8.10
C ILE A 19 5.86 -14.02 7.34
N CYS A 20 4.69 -13.81 7.97
CA CYS A 20 3.61 -13.01 7.41
C CYS A 20 3.97 -11.52 7.36
N GLU A 21 4.57 -10.97 8.41
CA GLU A 21 5.06 -9.59 8.42
C GLU A 21 6.17 -9.39 7.38
N HIS A 22 7.11 -10.33 7.29
CA HIS A 22 8.19 -10.27 6.31
C HIS A 22 7.65 -10.32 4.88
N ALA A 23 6.73 -11.24 4.59
CA ALA A 23 6.09 -11.36 3.29
C ALA A 23 5.36 -10.07 2.88
N ARG A 24 4.62 -9.45 3.81
CA ARG A 24 3.97 -8.15 3.57
C ARG A 24 4.98 -7.04 3.29
N GLN A 25 6.08 -6.98 4.04
CA GLN A 25 7.15 -6.00 3.80
C GLN A 25 7.82 -6.21 2.43
N GLN A 26 8.06 -7.46 2.03
CA GLN A 26 8.60 -7.78 0.69
C GLN A 26 7.64 -7.36 -0.41
N ALA A 27 6.34 -7.67 -0.28
CA ALA A 27 5.32 -7.26 -1.24
C ALA A 27 5.23 -5.73 -1.36
N MET A 28 5.24 -4.99 -0.25
CA MET A 28 5.27 -3.53 -0.25
C MET A 28 6.52 -2.98 -0.96
N SER A 29 7.69 -3.56 -0.67
CA SER A 29 8.96 -3.19 -1.31
C SER A 29 8.93 -3.42 -2.83
N GLN A 30 8.40 -4.58 -3.25
CA GLN A 30 8.24 -4.91 -4.66
C GLN A 30 7.33 -3.91 -5.39
N LEU A 31 6.17 -3.59 -4.81
CA LEU A 31 5.24 -2.62 -5.37
C LEU A 31 5.85 -1.21 -5.47
N LEU A 32 6.65 -0.82 -4.47
CA LEU A 32 7.39 0.44 -4.48
C LEU A 32 8.43 0.46 -5.61
N ASN A 33 9.24 -0.60 -5.74
CA ASN A 33 10.30 -0.70 -6.75
C ASN A 33 9.76 -0.77 -8.18
N ALA A 34 8.56 -1.35 -8.36
CA ALA A 34 7.86 -1.37 -9.64
C ALA A 34 7.21 -0.02 -10.00
N GLY A 35 7.27 0.99 -9.11
CA GLY A 35 6.58 2.26 -9.29
C GLY A 35 5.05 2.17 -9.18
N ALA A 36 4.50 1.04 -8.74
CA ALA A 36 3.06 0.79 -8.66
C ALA A 36 2.36 1.67 -7.61
N LEU A 37 3.12 2.18 -6.64
CA LEU A 37 2.62 3.12 -5.63
C LEU A 37 2.48 4.57 -6.15
N THR A 38 2.94 4.87 -7.36
CA THR A 38 2.75 6.18 -7.98
C THR A 38 1.27 6.37 -8.31
N PRO A 39 0.55 7.30 -7.65
CA PRO A 39 -0.87 7.48 -7.88
C PRO A 39 -1.14 8.05 -9.27
N GLN A 40 -2.16 7.53 -9.93
CA GLN A 40 -2.61 8.04 -11.24
C GLN A 40 -4.02 8.58 -11.14
N TYR A 41 -4.22 9.79 -11.67
CA TYR A 41 -5.53 10.41 -11.72
C TYR A 41 -6.36 9.86 -12.87
N ARG A 42 -7.63 9.53 -12.60
CA ARG A 42 -8.59 8.99 -13.56
C ARG A 42 -9.91 9.75 -13.46
N SER A 43 -10.15 10.63 -14.43
CA SER A 43 -11.41 11.38 -14.55
C SER A 43 -12.58 10.51 -15.01
N ASP A 44 -12.29 9.35 -15.59
CA ASP A 44 -13.26 8.38 -16.09
C ASP A 44 -13.73 7.39 -15.02
N VAL A 45 -13.27 7.53 -13.76
CA VAL A 45 -13.76 6.78 -12.61
C VAL A 45 -14.74 7.65 -11.81
N THR A 46 -15.95 7.13 -11.61
CA THR A 46 -17.08 7.91 -11.07
C THR A 46 -17.56 7.45 -9.69
N SER A 47 -17.18 6.24 -9.28
CA SER A 47 -17.54 5.65 -7.98
C SER A 47 -16.55 4.56 -7.58
N GLU A 48 -16.53 4.18 -6.30
CA GLU A 48 -15.74 3.03 -5.83
C GLU A 48 -16.17 1.73 -6.54
N LYS A 49 -17.47 1.58 -6.80
CA LYS A 49 -18.00 0.43 -7.54
C LYS A 49 -17.46 0.35 -8.98
N ASP A 50 -17.43 1.49 -9.69
CA ASP A 50 -16.84 1.58 -11.04
C ASP A 50 -15.33 1.25 -11.02
N PHE A 51 -14.62 1.69 -9.98
CA PHE A 51 -13.24 1.27 -9.74
C PHE A 51 -13.13 -0.26 -9.56
N GLU A 52 -13.91 -0.85 -8.66
CA GLU A 52 -13.88 -2.29 -8.35
C GLU A 52 -14.15 -3.16 -9.60
N GLU A 53 -15.10 -2.76 -10.45
CA GLU A 53 -15.44 -3.45 -11.70
C GLU A 53 -14.32 -3.39 -12.74
N ARG A 54 -13.44 -2.38 -12.66
CA ARG A 54 -12.41 -2.08 -13.66
C ARG A 54 -10.99 -2.23 -13.13
N GLN A 55 -10.80 -2.62 -11.87
CA GLN A 55 -9.52 -2.57 -11.15
C GLN A 55 -8.37 -3.37 -11.80
N ILE A 56 -8.67 -4.28 -12.73
CA ILE A 56 -7.68 -5.02 -13.55
C ILE A 56 -7.05 -4.13 -14.63
N ARG A 57 -7.81 -3.14 -15.12
CA ARG A 57 -7.39 -2.21 -16.20
C ARG A 57 -6.96 -0.85 -15.65
N LEU A 58 -7.03 -0.67 -14.33
CA LEU A 58 -6.66 0.55 -13.65
C LEU A 58 -5.34 0.36 -12.90
N PRO A 59 -4.55 1.44 -12.72
CA PRO A 59 -3.36 1.41 -11.89
C PRO A 59 -3.67 0.99 -10.45
N LEU A 60 -2.69 0.37 -9.77
CA LEU A 60 -2.81 -0.03 -8.36
C LEU A 60 -3.37 1.09 -7.48
N CYS A 61 -2.81 2.30 -7.60
CA CYS A 61 -3.25 3.48 -6.87
C CYS A 61 -3.97 4.44 -7.82
N THR A 62 -5.30 4.49 -7.74
CA THR A 62 -6.14 5.32 -8.61
C THR A 62 -6.78 6.45 -7.83
N VAL A 63 -6.56 7.68 -8.28
CA VAL A 63 -7.14 8.90 -7.70
C VAL A 63 -8.26 9.41 -8.60
N TRP A 64 -9.40 9.77 -8.03
CA TRP A 64 -10.57 10.24 -8.79
C TRP A 64 -11.48 11.11 -7.92
N GLY A 65 -12.55 11.64 -8.52
CA GLY A 65 -13.54 12.43 -7.79
C GLY A 65 -12.98 13.70 -7.18
N GLU A 66 -12.12 14.40 -7.92
CA GLU A 66 -11.56 15.68 -7.52
C GLU A 66 -12.64 16.77 -7.48
N ASP A 67 -12.76 17.45 -6.35
CA ASP A 67 -13.79 18.45 -6.09
C ASP A 67 -13.19 19.63 -5.31
N PRO A 68 -13.06 20.83 -5.94
CA PRO A 68 -12.57 22.03 -5.28
C PRO A 68 -13.43 22.42 -4.07
N GLN A 69 -12.78 22.76 -2.97
CA GLN A 69 -13.40 23.21 -1.73
C GLN A 69 -12.84 24.59 -1.33
N PRO A 70 -13.55 25.37 -0.50
CA PRO A 70 -13.05 26.68 -0.05
C PRO A 70 -11.71 26.63 0.68
N ASP A 71 -11.39 25.51 1.31
CA ASP A 71 -10.19 25.27 2.11
C ASP A 71 -9.20 24.28 1.46
N GLY A 72 -9.44 23.85 0.23
CA GLY A 72 -8.55 22.92 -0.47
C GLY A 72 -9.23 22.16 -1.60
N VAL A 73 -8.87 20.88 -1.76
CA VAL A 73 -9.48 20.01 -2.76
C VAL A 73 -9.78 18.66 -2.12
N ARG A 74 -11.00 18.19 -2.30
CA ARG A 74 -11.41 16.86 -1.90
C ARG A 74 -11.17 15.91 -3.06
N PHE A 75 -10.75 14.68 -2.76
CA PHE A 75 -10.54 13.63 -3.75
C PHE A 75 -10.71 12.26 -3.11
N THR A 76 -10.82 11.24 -3.94
CA THR A 76 -10.86 9.83 -3.53
C THR A 76 -9.64 9.09 -4.02
N LEU A 77 -9.07 8.23 -3.16
CA LEU A 77 -8.03 7.26 -3.51
C LEU A 77 -8.58 5.85 -3.33
N SER A 78 -8.54 5.07 -4.41
CA SER A 78 -8.85 3.64 -4.41
C SER A 78 -7.59 2.84 -4.70
N VAL A 79 -7.47 1.68 -4.06
CA VAL A 79 -6.33 0.77 -4.19
C VAL A 79 -6.85 -0.58 -4.66
N SER A 80 -6.24 -1.13 -5.71
CA SER A 80 -6.69 -2.39 -6.31
C SER A 80 -6.40 -3.56 -5.38
N LEU A 81 -7.43 -4.19 -4.82
CA LEU A 81 -7.26 -5.33 -3.93
C LEU A 81 -6.72 -6.55 -4.69
N LEU A 82 -7.09 -6.70 -5.97
CA LEU A 82 -6.58 -7.79 -6.81
C LEU A 82 -5.07 -7.69 -7.01
N GLN A 83 -4.55 -6.50 -7.35
CA GLN A 83 -3.11 -6.31 -7.53
C GLN A 83 -2.33 -6.44 -6.21
N VAL A 84 -2.94 -6.06 -5.08
CA VAL A 84 -2.37 -6.29 -3.74
C VAL A 84 -2.31 -7.78 -3.42
N GLU A 85 -3.37 -8.53 -3.74
CA GLU A 85 -3.43 -9.96 -3.56
C GLU A 85 -2.36 -10.67 -4.39
N ASP A 86 -2.23 -10.32 -5.67
CA ASP A 86 -1.20 -10.88 -6.56
C ASP A 86 0.21 -10.63 -6.01
N ALA A 87 0.52 -9.41 -5.58
CA ALA A 87 1.82 -9.08 -4.99
C ALA A 87 2.10 -9.86 -3.70
N LEU A 88 1.08 -10.11 -2.88
CA LEU A 88 1.25 -10.90 -1.66
C LEU A 88 1.39 -12.41 -1.96
N LEU A 89 0.72 -12.92 -3.00
CA LEU A 89 0.82 -14.33 -3.41
C LEU A 89 2.23 -14.73 -3.85
N GLU A 90 3.00 -13.78 -4.37
CA GLU A 90 4.41 -14.00 -4.69
C GLU A 90 5.27 -14.26 -3.44
N GLN A 91 4.80 -13.84 -2.26
CA GLN A 91 5.54 -13.91 -0.99
C GLN A 91 4.92 -14.88 0.02
N LEU A 92 3.62 -15.12 -0.06
CA LEU A 92 2.84 -15.87 0.93
C LEU A 92 1.77 -16.72 0.25
N SER A 93 1.70 -18.01 0.59
CA SER A 93 0.67 -18.91 0.04
C SER A 93 -0.74 -18.46 0.42
N ALA A 94 -1.68 -18.57 -0.52
CA ALA A 94 -3.12 -18.40 -0.26
C ALA A 94 -3.67 -19.35 0.82
N SER A 95 -2.98 -20.47 1.07
CA SER A 95 -3.35 -21.43 2.12
C SER A 95 -2.91 -21.01 3.52
N GLU A 96 -2.09 -19.97 3.66
CA GLU A 96 -1.69 -19.44 4.96
C GLU A 96 -2.92 -18.85 5.68
N PRO A 97 -3.24 -19.27 6.92
CA PRO A 97 -4.41 -18.78 7.65
C PRO A 97 -4.51 -17.26 7.75
N ARG A 98 -3.36 -16.57 7.79
CA ARG A 98 -3.26 -15.11 7.91
C ARG A 98 -3.19 -14.37 6.57
N PHE A 99 -3.28 -15.08 5.44
CA PHE A 99 -3.14 -14.48 4.12
C PHE A 99 -4.12 -13.32 3.90
N ARG A 100 -5.40 -13.52 4.22
CA ARG A 100 -6.42 -12.46 4.07
C ARG A 100 -6.14 -11.26 4.96
N ASP A 101 -5.76 -11.50 6.21
CA ASP A 101 -5.43 -10.43 7.15
C ASP A 101 -4.21 -9.62 6.68
N GLU A 102 -3.17 -10.28 6.17
CA GLU A 102 -1.99 -9.58 5.63
C GLU A 102 -2.28 -8.86 4.32
N ARG A 103 -3.16 -9.39 3.46
CA ARG A 103 -3.62 -8.71 2.25
C ARG A 103 -4.34 -7.41 2.61
N ASP A 104 -5.27 -7.48 3.57
CA ASP A 104 -6.06 -6.32 3.98
C ASP A 104 -5.18 -5.27 4.70
N ARG A 105 -4.18 -5.72 5.47
CA ARG A 105 -3.15 -4.84 6.05
C ARG A 105 -2.28 -4.19 5.00
N LEU A 106 -1.80 -4.94 4.02
CA LEU A 106 -0.99 -4.41 2.91
C LEU A 106 -1.79 -3.36 2.12
N HIS A 107 -3.05 -3.65 1.82
CA HIS A 107 -3.96 -2.73 1.16
C HIS A 107 -4.12 -1.42 1.94
N ALA A 108 -4.36 -1.51 3.26
CA ALA A 108 -4.48 -0.36 4.14
C ALA A 108 -3.17 0.45 4.22
N ASP A 109 -2.01 -0.23 4.34
CA ASP A 109 -0.69 0.40 4.40
C ASP A 109 -0.37 1.18 3.12
N ILE A 110 -0.68 0.60 1.95
CA ILE A 110 -0.54 1.24 0.65
C ILE A 110 -1.44 2.48 0.59
N LYS A 111 -2.74 2.31 0.90
CA LYS A 111 -3.71 3.39 0.85
C LYS A 111 -3.30 4.55 1.76
N GLN A 112 -2.90 4.27 3.00
CA GLN A 112 -2.44 5.27 3.95
C GLN A 112 -1.16 5.96 3.48
N THR A 113 -0.19 5.21 2.95
CA THR A 113 1.09 5.75 2.49
C THR A 113 0.89 6.71 1.32
N VAL A 114 0.14 6.29 0.32
CA VAL A 114 -0.11 7.08 -0.89
C VAL A 114 -1.01 8.27 -0.58
N LEU A 115 -2.08 8.09 0.20
CA LEU A 115 -2.97 9.18 0.59
C LEU A 115 -2.21 10.28 1.35
N ARG A 116 -1.37 9.89 2.31
CA ARG A 116 -0.56 10.84 3.07
C ARG A 116 0.43 11.58 2.17
N SER A 117 1.12 10.87 1.28
CA SER A 117 2.06 11.48 0.34
C SER A 117 1.37 12.50 -0.56
N LEU A 118 0.24 12.12 -1.15
CA LEU A 118 -0.52 12.98 -2.05
C LEU A 118 -1.13 14.19 -1.33
N THR A 119 -1.68 13.99 -0.14
CA THR A 119 -2.20 15.08 0.70
C THR A 119 -1.10 16.08 1.06
N ASN A 120 0.09 15.59 1.42
CA ASN A 120 1.24 16.45 1.69
C ASN A 120 1.65 17.25 0.44
N ALA A 121 1.64 16.62 -0.74
CA ALA A 121 1.95 17.30 -2.00
C ALA A 121 0.90 18.38 -2.36
N VAL A 122 -0.39 18.08 -2.18
CA VAL A 122 -1.49 19.05 -2.35
C VAL A 122 -1.28 20.24 -1.42
N ASN A 123 -1.02 19.98 -0.13
CA ASN A 123 -0.83 21.04 0.86
C ASN A 123 0.44 21.87 0.59
N ALA A 124 1.52 21.24 0.10
CA ALA A 124 2.78 21.92 -0.16
C ALA A 124 2.75 22.77 -1.44
N THR A 125 2.00 22.34 -2.46
CA THR A 125 2.00 22.99 -3.78
C THR A 125 0.76 23.84 -4.03
N GLY A 126 -0.34 23.60 -3.31
CA GLY A 126 -1.67 24.11 -3.62
C GLY A 126 -2.26 23.55 -4.92
N ALA A 127 -1.58 22.61 -5.59
CA ALA A 127 -2.03 22.04 -6.84
C ALA A 127 -3.04 20.91 -6.59
N PRO A 128 -4.02 20.73 -7.49
CA PRO A 128 -4.96 19.62 -7.40
C PRO A 128 -4.27 18.26 -7.66
N PRO A 129 -4.83 17.16 -7.11
CA PRO A 129 -4.34 15.79 -7.33
C PRO A 129 -4.11 15.44 -8.80
N SER A 130 -4.99 15.87 -9.70
CA SER A 130 -4.88 15.66 -11.14
C SER A 130 -3.54 16.16 -11.70
N VAL A 131 -3.15 17.39 -11.35
CA VAL A 131 -1.89 18.02 -11.77
C VAL A 131 -0.69 17.32 -11.13
N ILE A 132 -0.78 16.98 -9.84
CA ILE A 132 0.31 16.29 -9.13
C ILE A 132 0.55 14.90 -9.74
N CYS A 133 -0.49 14.11 -9.95
CA CYS A 133 -0.40 12.79 -10.58
C CYS A 133 0.18 12.86 -12.00
N SER A 134 -0.21 13.85 -12.80
CA SER A 134 0.36 14.06 -14.14
C SER A 134 1.86 14.39 -14.08
N ALA A 135 2.30 15.19 -13.11
CA ALA A 135 3.72 15.50 -12.94
C ALA A 135 4.54 14.26 -12.55
N LEU A 136 4.05 13.46 -11.60
CA LEU A 136 4.72 12.24 -11.13
C LEU A 136 4.88 11.20 -12.26
N THR A 137 3.84 11.01 -13.06
CA THR A 137 3.87 10.07 -14.19
C THR A 137 4.80 10.54 -15.32
N SER A 138 4.86 11.84 -15.59
CA SER A 138 5.79 12.41 -16.58
C SER A 138 7.27 12.31 -16.17
N SER A 139 7.57 12.24 -14.87
CA SER A 139 8.93 12.07 -14.35
C SER A 139 9.41 10.61 -14.32
N SER A 140 8.52 9.66 -14.59
CA SER A 140 8.81 8.22 -14.57
C SER A 140 9.04 7.61 -15.96
N SER A 141 9.06 8.45 -17.00
CA SER A 141 9.29 8.10 -18.42
C SER A 141 10.68 8.52 -18.86
#